data_AF-A0A497MSN5-F1
#
_entry.id   AF-A0A497MSN5-F1
#
_cell.length_a   1.000
_cell.length_b   1.000
_cell.length_c   1.000
_cell.angle_alpha   90.00
_cell.angle_beta   90.00
_cell.angle_gamma   90.00
#
_symmetry.space_group_name_H-M   'P 1'
#
loop_
_entity.id
_entity.type
_entity.pdbx_description
1 polymer ?
#
loop_
_entity_poly.entity_id
_entity_poly.type
_entity_poly.pdbx_seq_one_letter_code
_entity_poly.pdbx_strand_id
1 'polypeptide(L)'
;AYKLSSKILNPINSEDISPEEISAKLGVDRKQISARLTELKRKGYVELTSRGRYKISPINVAVVLDNVLKKFEVSPTLTSDLENVEDG
;
A
#
# COMPACT_ATOMS: atom_id res chain seq x y z
N ALA A 1 8.84 -16.56 -12.08
CA ALA A 1 7.52 -16.12 -11.58
C ALA A 1 7.56 -16.08 -10.06
N TYR A 2 7.64 -14.90 -9.45
CA TYR A 2 7.71 -14.77 -8.01
C TYR A 2 6.36 -15.14 -7.41
N LYS A 3 6.32 -16.30 -6.73
CA LYS A 3 5.16 -16.75 -5.97
C LYS A 3 5.13 -15.93 -4.68
N LEU A 4 4.64 -14.69 -4.76
CA LEU A 4 4.29 -13.89 -3.58
C LEU A 4 3.32 -14.75 -2.76
N SER A 5 3.85 -15.39 -1.73
CA SER A 5 3.09 -16.33 -0.94
C SER A 5 1.88 -15.57 -0.36
N SER A 6 0.69 -16.15 -0.52
CA SER A 6 -0.57 -15.67 0.04
C SER A 6 -0.53 -15.43 1.57
N LYS A 7 0.57 -15.79 2.22
CA LYS A 7 0.90 -15.47 3.63
C LYS A 7 1.43 -14.05 3.87
N ILE A 8 2.02 -13.37 2.87
CA ILE A 8 2.39 -11.94 2.99
C ILE A 8 1.14 -11.07 2.77
N LEU A 9 0.23 -11.54 1.91
CA LEU A 9 -1.16 -11.09 1.81
C LEU A 9 -2.04 -11.72 2.90
N ASN A 10 -1.48 -12.00 4.09
CA ASN A 10 -2.30 -12.11 5.28
C ASN A 10 -3.20 -10.89 5.26
N PRO A 11 -4.55 -11.04 5.29
CA PRO A 11 -5.43 -9.91 5.15
C PRO A 11 -5.00 -8.94 6.23
N ILE A 12 -4.37 -7.82 5.81
CA ILE A 12 -4.31 -6.63 6.64
C ILE A 12 -5.75 -6.54 7.10
N ASN A 13 -5.95 -6.75 8.40
CA ASN A 13 -7.26 -6.80 9.01
C ASN A 13 -7.85 -5.43 8.70
N SER A 14 -8.53 -5.33 7.56
CA SER A 14 -8.83 -4.06 6.93
C SER A 14 -10.12 -3.65 7.60
N GLU A 15 -10.00 -3.26 8.86
CA GLU A 15 -11.13 -2.75 9.61
C GLU A 15 -11.74 -1.66 8.76
N ASP A 16 -12.97 -1.92 8.32
CA ASP A 16 -13.73 -0.97 7.56
C ASP A 16 -13.80 0.32 8.39
N ILE A 17 -13.43 1.47 7.82
CA ILE A 17 -13.38 2.76 8.53
C ILE A 17 -14.36 3.74 7.88
N SER A 18 -15.05 4.55 8.68
CA SER A 18 -15.97 5.57 8.21
C SER A 18 -15.25 6.90 7.91
N PRO A 19 -15.81 7.76 7.05
CA PRO A 19 -15.29 9.10 6.83
C PRO A 19 -15.18 9.93 8.11
N GLU A 20 -16.09 9.74 9.07
CA GLU A 20 -16.10 10.40 10.38
C GLU A 20 -14.92 9.96 11.24
N GLU A 21 -14.61 8.67 11.28
CA GLU A 21 -13.46 8.12 12.01
C GLU A 21 -12.13 8.61 11.41
N ILE A 22 -12.03 8.65 10.07
CA ILE A 22 -10.84 9.21 9.38
C ILE A 22 -10.69 10.70 9.70
N SER A 23 -11.80 11.44 9.63
CA SER A 23 -11.83 12.88 9.93
C SER A 23 -11.34 13.17 11.34
N ALA A 24 -11.83 12.42 12.34
CA ALA A 24 -11.42 12.54 13.73
C ALA A 24 -9.93 12.19 13.94
N LYS A 25 -9.41 11.17 13.25
CA LYS A 25 -7.99 10.76 13.37
C LYS A 25 -7.02 11.73 12.71
N LEU A 26 -7.39 12.30 11.56
CA LEU A 26 -6.49 13.15 10.77
C LEU A 26 -6.71 14.65 10.99
N GLY A 27 -7.79 15.04 11.68
CA GLY A 27 -8.17 16.45 11.84
C GLY A 27 -8.58 17.12 10.51
N VAL A 28 -9.01 16.33 9.53
CA VAL A 28 -9.38 16.81 8.18
C VAL A 28 -10.89 16.83 8.05
N ASP A 29 -11.43 17.82 7.34
CA ASP A 29 -12.87 17.94 7.10
C ASP A 29 -13.47 16.70 6.43
N ARG A 30 -14.62 16.27 6.95
CA ARG A 30 -15.33 15.05 6.50
C ARG A 30 -15.72 15.09 5.02
N LYS A 31 -16.05 16.26 4.46
CA LYS A 31 -16.39 16.39 3.02
C LYS A 31 -15.13 16.19 2.17
N GLN A 32 -13.99 16.75 2.59
CA GLN A 32 -12.71 16.54 1.92
C GLN A 32 -12.31 15.06 1.95
N ILE A 33 -12.45 14.40 3.10
CA ILE A 33 -12.24 12.95 3.22
C ILE A 33 -13.16 12.18 2.28
N SER A 34 -14.45 12.51 2.23
CA SER A 34 -15.43 11.83 1.37
C SER A 34 -15.11 11.99 -0.12
N ALA A 35 -14.72 13.19 -0.54
CA ALA A 35 -14.26 13.44 -1.91
C ALA A 35 -13.01 12.63 -2.24
N ARG A 36 -12.03 12.59 -1.32
CA ARG A 36 -10.79 11.84 -1.51
C ARG A 36 -11.01 10.33 -1.55
N LEU A 37 -11.88 9.79 -0.70
CA LEU A 37 -12.26 8.38 -0.71
C LEU A 37 -12.99 7.99 -1.99
N THR A 38 -13.82 8.88 -2.54
CA THR A 38 -14.46 8.68 -3.85
C THR A 38 -13.42 8.57 -4.97
N GLU A 39 -12.42 9.45 -4.97
CA GLU A 39 -11.32 9.41 -5.93
C GLU A 39 -10.49 8.12 -5.79
N LEU A 40 -10.12 7.77 -4.56
CA LEU A 40 -9.33 6.57 -4.26
C LEU A 40 -10.10 5.28 -4.62
N LYS A 41 -11.41 5.26 -4.41
CA LYS A 41 -12.28 4.16 -4.85
C LYS A 41 -12.30 4.04 -6.38
N ARG A 42 -12.42 5.16 -7.10
CA ARG A 42 -12.38 5.18 -8.58
C ARG A 42 -11.05 4.66 -9.10
N LYS A 43 -9.95 4.93 -8.39
CA LYS A 43 -8.61 4.40 -8.69
C LYS A 43 -8.39 2.97 -8.18
N GLY A 44 -9.38 2.38 -7.50
CA GLY A 44 -9.34 1.02 -6.96
C GLY A 44 -8.47 0.84 -5.71
N TYR A 45 -7.97 1.92 -5.08
CA TYR A 45 -7.12 1.79 -3.87
C TYR A 45 -7.92 1.41 -2.62
N VAL A 46 -9.19 1.81 -2.58
CA VAL A 46 -10.12 1.49 -1.51
C VAL A 46 -11.41 0.94 -2.09
N GLU A 47 -12.10 0.14 -1.30
CA GLU A 47 -13.41 -0.40 -1.62
C GLU A 47 -14.43 0.15 -0.63
N LEU A 48 -15.60 0.52 -1.15
CA LEU A 48 -16.75 0.84 -0.30
C LEU A 48 -17.36 -0.49 0.17
N THR A 49 -17.45 -0.66 1.48
CA THR A 49 -18.13 -1.81 2.10
C THR A 49 -19.57 -1.45 2.48
N SER A 50 -20.27 -2.36 3.14
CA SER A 50 -21.62 -2.10 3.61
C SER A 50 -21.66 -0.91 4.58
N ARG A 51 -22.73 -0.11 4.52
CA ARG A 51 -23.00 1.02 5.45
C ARG A 51 -22.04 2.21 5.35
N GLY A 52 -21.48 2.50 4.17
CA GLY A 52 -20.73 3.75 3.96
C GLY A 52 -19.29 3.72 4.49
N ARG A 53 -18.78 2.55 4.87
CA ARG A 53 -17.41 2.37 5.37
C ARG A 53 -16.48 1.96 4.24
N TYR A 54 -15.19 2.17 4.43
CA TYR A 54 -14.16 1.95 3.41
C TYR A 54 -13.07 1.04 3.95
N LYS A 55 -12.54 0.18 3.09
CA LYS A 55 -11.34 -0.63 3.37
C LYS A 55 -10.34 -0.51 2.24
N ILE A 56 -9.08 -0.84 2.51
CA ILE A 56 -8.05 -0.89 1.48
C ILE A 56 -8.36 -2.06 0.53
N SER A 57 -8.30 -1.82 -0.78
CA SER A 57 -8.48 -2.90 -1.76
C SER A 57 -7.24 -3.80 -1.78
N PRO A 58 -7.37 -5.10 -1.47
CA PRO A 58 -6.23 -6.02 -1.44
C PRO A 58 -5.60 -6.22 -2.83
N ILE A 59 -6.38 -6.06 -3.91
CA ILE A 59 -5.91 -6.21 -5.29
C ILE A 59 -4.88 -5.12 -5.63
N ASN A 60 -5.14 -3.87 -5.24
CA ASN A 60 -4.26 -2.76 -5.55
C ASN A 60 -3.12 -2.57 -4.54
N VAL A 61 -3.20 -3.15 -3.34
CA VAL A 61 -2.05 -3.20 -2.43
C VAL A 61 -0.88 -3.93 -3.08
N ALA A 62 -1.12 -5.07 -3.73
CA ALA A 62 -0.09 -5.79 -4.47
C ALA A 62 0.55 -4.93 -5.58
N VAL A 63 -0.27 -4.23 -6.37
CA VAL A 63 0.19 -3.35 -7.45
C VAL A 63 0.97 -2.15 -6.93
N VAL A 64 0.53 -1.54 -5.81
CA VAL A 64 1.25 -0.42 -5.18
C VAL A 64 2.57 -0.89 -4.60
N LEU A 65 2.60 -2.03 -3.89
CA LEU A 65 3.84 -2.61 -3.37
C LEU A 65 4.83 -2.90 -4.48
N ASP A 66 4.41 -3.51 -5.58
CA ASP A 66 5.27 -3.77 -6.73
C ASP A 66 5.85 -2.47 -7.31
N ASN A 67 5.04 -1.41 -7.41
CA ASN A 67 5.51 -0.12 -7.90
C ASN A 67 6.42 0.62 -6.92
N VAL A 68 6.22 0.46 -5.62
CA VAL A 68 7.08 1.02 -4.57
C VAL A 68 8.42 0.28 -4.54
N LEU A 69 8.41 -1.05 -4.53
CA LEU A 69 9.63 -1.86 -4.57
C LEU A 69 10.46 -1.56 -5.81
N LYS A 70 9.84 -1.46 -7.00
CA LYS A 70 10.53 -1.05 -8.23
C LYS A 70 11.15 0.35 -8.17
N LYS A 71 10.56 1.28 -7.40
CA LYS A 71 11.14 2.62 -7.21
C LYS A 71 12.35 2.61 -6.28
N PHE A 72 12.44 1.62 -5.38
CA PHE A 72 13.58 1.44 -4.48
C PHE A 72 14.68 0.53 -5.08
N GLU A 73 14.39 -0.23 -6.14
CA GLU A 73 15.39 -1.04 -6.87
C GLU A 73 16.33 -0.23 -7.79
N VAL A 74 16.52 1.07 -7.56
CA VAL A 74 17.52 1.87 -8.27
C VAL A 74 18.54 2.46 -7.29
N SER A 75 19.55 1.65 -6.96
CA SER A 75 20.98 2.02 -6.92
C SER A 75 21.83 0.74 -6.80
N PRO A 76 22.20 0.09 -7.91
CA PRO A 76 23.24 -0.93 -7.93
C PRO A 76 24.61 -0.23 -7.91
N THR A 77 25.01 0.31 -6.76
CA THR A 77 26.37 0.89 -6.63
C THR A 77 26.98 0.67 -5.24
N LEU A 78 26.81 -0.51 -4.65
CA LEU A 78 27.55 -0.90 -3.44
C LEU A 78 27.95 -2.40 -3.41
N THR A 79 27.92 -3.11 -4.54
CA THR A 79 28.31 -4.54 -4.59
C THR A 79 29.69 -4.78 -5.20
N SER A 80 30.38 -3.75 -5.69
CA SER A 80 31.70 -3.90 -6.32
C SER A 80 32.88 -3.93 -5.34
N ASP A 81 32.67 -3.65 -4.04
CA ASP A 81 33.79 -3.52 -3.08
C ASP A 81 34.03 -4.80 -2.25
N LEU A 82 33.37 -5.92 -2.57
CA LEU A 82 33.53 -7.19 -1.85
C LEU A 82 34.11 -8.35 -2.68
N GLU A 83 34.53 -8.12 -3.92
CA GLU A 83 35.13 -9.17 -4.76
C GLU A 83 36.66 -9.16 -4.81
N ASN A 84 37.35 -8.38 -3.98
CA ASN A 84 38.81 -8.45 -3.85
C ASN A 84 39.23 -8.57 -2.37
N VAL A 85 39.02 -9.74 -1.80
CA VAL A 85 39.96 -10.24 -0.77
C VAL A 85 40.51 -11.54 -1.34
N GLU A 86 41.63 -11.41 -2.04
CA GLU A 86 42.44 -12.51 -2.53
C GLU A 86 42.76 -13.47 -1.38
N ASP A 87 42.60 -14.77 -1.65
CA ASP A 87 43.28 -15.83 -0.93
C ASP A 87 44.80 -15.59 -1.03
N GLY A 88 45.41 -15.25 0.11
CA GLY A 88 46.86 -15.21 0.32
C GLY A 88 47.23 -15.96 1.59
#